data_AF-A0A2E7N246-F1
#
_entry.id   AF-A0A2E7N246-F1
#
_cell.length_a   1.000
_cell.length_b   1.000
_cell.length_c   1.000
_cell.angle_alpha   90.00
_cell.angle_beta   90.00
_cell.angle_gamma   90.00
#
_symmetry.space_group_name_H-M   'P 1'
#
loop_
_entity.id
_entity.type
_entity.pdbx_description
1 polymer ?
#
loop_
_entity_poly.entity_id
_entity_poly.type
_entity_poly.pdbx_seq_one_letter_code
_entity_poly.pdbx_strand_id
1 'polypeptide(L)'
;MQNSAGFSENALDNLARENNVLSIERRVIALLEKSDGSVHVDDITRTLGESASAVSSVLVMLELKGIARQVGSMQFIADKERPVISS
;
A
#
# COMPACT_ATOMS: atom_id res chain seq x y z
N MET A 1 -1.50 42.39 -7.64
CA MET A 1 -1.41 41.47 -6.49
C MET A 1 -2.73 40.75 -6.39
N GLN A 2 -2.82 39.49 -6.84
CA GLN A 2 -4.03 38.67 -6.71
C GLN A 2 -3.72 37.58 -5.70
N ASN A 3 -4.34 37.65 -4.52
CA ASN A 3 -4.35 36.58 -3.55
C ASN A 3 -5.80 36.08 -3.46
N SER A 4 -6.12 35.05 -4.24
CA SER A 4 -7.43 34.42 -4.27
C SER A 4 -7.56 33.49 -3.07
N ALA A 5 -8.25 33.97 -2.04
CA ALA A 5 -8.88 33.14 -1.04
C ALA A 5 -9.99 32.31 -1.70
N GLY A 6 -9.62 31.13 -2.19
CA GLY A 6 -10.52 30.08 -2.64
C GLY A 6 -10.32 28.85 -1.78
N PHE A 7 -10.77 28.91 -0.52
CA PHE A 7 -11.10 27.72 0.26
C PHE A 7 -12.34 27.08 -0.40
N SER A 8 -12.14 26.36 -1.51
CA SER A 8 -13.18 25.64 -2.20
C SER A 8 -12.62 24.27 -2.60
N GLU A 9 -13.00 23.28 -1.79
CA GLU A 9 -13.06 21.84 -2.06
C GLU A 9 -12.83 21.44 -3.52
N ASN A 10 -11.60 21.10 -3.96
CA ASN A 10 -11.39 20.70 -5.37
C ASN A 10 -10.24 19.70 -5.63
N ALA A 11 -9.86 18.83 -4.68
CA ALA A 11 -8.72 17.92 -4.91
C ALA A 11 -9.00 16.45 -4.58
N LEU A 12 -9.64 16.17 -3.44
CA LEU A 12 -9.91 14.80 -2.99
C LEU A 12 -10.84 14.05 -3.96
N ASP A 13 -11.84 14.76 -4.49
CA ASP A 13 -12.83 14.24 -5.44
C ASP A 13 -12.28 14.03 -6.88
N ASN A 14 -11.16 14.66 -7.25
CA ASN A 14 -10.53 14.50 -8.56
C ASN A 14 -9.43 13.43 -8.56
N LEU A 15 -8.64 13.31 -7.49
CA LEU A 15 -7.60 12.28 -7.33
C LEU A 15 -8.17 10.85 -7.26
N ALA A 16 -9.41 10.70 -6.79
CA ALA A 16 -10.14 9.43 -6.77
C ALA A 16 -10.85 9.09 -8.10
N ARG A 17 -11.08 10.08 -8.99
CA ARG A 17 -11.79 9.88 -10.27
C ARG A 17 -10.92 9.24 -11.36
N GLU A 18 -9.60 9.45 -11.34
CA GLU A 18 -8.66 8.84 -12.29
C GLU A 18 -8.29 7.40 -11.87
N ASN A 19 -9.22 6.50 -12.11
CA ASN A 19 -9.17 5.05 -11.86
C ASN A 19 -8.08 4.25 -12.62
N ASN A 20 -6.96 4.82 -13.08
CA ASN A 20 -6.20 4.18 -14.15
C ASN A 20 -4.80 3.68 -13.75
N VAL A 21 -4.69 2.35 -13.63
CA VAL A 21 -3.47 1.53 -13.42
C VAL A 21 -3.09 1.27 -11.95
N LEU A 22 -3.93 0.54 -11.20
CA LEU A 22 -3.67 -0.09 -9.88
C LEU A 22 -2.91 0.76 -8.82
N SER A 23 -3.61 1.24 -7.79
CA SER A 23 -2.97 1.91 -6.64
C SER A 23 -1.80 1.09 -6.05
N ILE A 24 -0.75 1.78 -5.56
CA ILE A 24 0.46 1.16 -4.99
C ILE A 24 0.08 0.10 -3.95
N GLU A 25 -0.91 0.40 -3.10
CA GLU A 25 -1.50 -0.54 -2.14
C GLU A 25 -1.92 -1.88 -2.78
N ARG A 26 -2.75 -1.85 -3.82
CA ARG A 26 -3.24 -3.07 -4.49
C ARG A 26 -2.11 -3.86 -5.13
N ARG A 27 -1.10 -3.17 -5.67
CA ARG A 27 0.06 -3.80 -6.30
C ARG A 27 0.96 -4.49 -5.27
N VAL A 28 1.17 -3.85 -4.12
CA VAL A 28 1.90 -4.45 -2.99
C VAL A 28 1.16 -5.69 -2.48
N ILE A 29 -0.16 -5.59 -2.23
CA ILE A 29 -0.98 -6.74 -1.80
C ILE A 29 -0.85 -7.90 -2.81
N ALA A 30 -1.09 -7.64 -4.10
CA ALA A 30 -1.04 -8.67 -5.13
C ALA A 30 0.35 -9.32 -5.25
N LEU A 31 1.43 -8.58 -5.01
CA LEU A 31 2.79 -9.13 -5.00
C LEU A 31 3.02 -10.03 -3.81
N LEU A 32 2.62 -9.60 -2.61
CA LEU A 32 2.75 -10.38 -1.38
C LEU A 32 1.91 -11.66 -1.43
N GLU A 33 0.70 -11.61 -1.99
CA GLU A 33 -0.18 -12.78 -2.12
C GLU A 33 0.32 -13.85 -3.10
N LYS A 34 1.00 -13.41 -4.17
CA LYS A 34 1.62 -14.29 -5.18
C LYS A 34 2.96 -14.88 -4.74
N SER A 35 3.56 -14.33 -3.69
CA SER A 35 4.84 -14.80 -3.19
C SER A 35 4.63 -15.96 -2.22
N ASP A 36 5.36 -17.06 -2.40
CA ASP A 36 5.27 -18.26 -1.56
C ASP A 36 5.96 -18.11 -0.18
N GLY A 37 6.42 -16.90 0.16
CA GLY A 37 7.19 -16.60 1.37
C GLY A 37 7.31 -15.11 1.65
N SER A 38 8.25 -14.74 2.53
CA SER A 38 8.55 -13.35 2.84
C SER A 38 9.25 -12.65 1.67
N VAL A 39 8.87 -11.39 1.43
CA VAL A 39 9.42 -10.55 0.37
C VAL A 39 10.16 -9.39 1.01
N HIS A 40 11.37 -9.11 0.55
CA HIS A 40 12.15 -7.97 1.02
C HIS A 40 11.58 -6.66 0.47
N VAL A 41 11.63 -5.57 1.25
CA VAL A 41 11.17 -4.24 0.81
C VAL A 41 11.86 -3.81 -0.49
N ASP A 42 13.15 -4.07 -0.64
CA ASP A 42 13.90 -3.75 -1.86
C ASP A 42 13.39 -4.54 -3.09
N ASP A 43 12.97 -5.79 -2.91
CA ASP A 43 12.40 -6.58 -4.00
C ASP A 43 11.01 -6.05 -4.40
N ILE A 44 10.21 -5.59 -3.43
CA ILE A 44 8.91 -4.96 -3.67
C ILE A 44 9.12 -3.65 -4.46
N THR A 45 10.03 -2.78 -4.02
CA THR A 45 10.31 -1.51 -4.70
C THR A 45 10.82 -1.74 -6.12
N ARG A 46 11.73 -2.69 -6.31
CA ARG A 46 12.27 -3.04 -7.63
C ARG A 46 11.21 -3.65 -8.55
N THR A 47 10.33 -4.50 -8.03
CA THR A 47 9.28 -5.16 -8.81
C THR A 47 8.19 -4.17 -9.21
N LEU A 48 7.86 -3.22 -8.33
CA LEU A 48 6.81 -2.24 -8.58
C LEU A 48 7.34 -0.96 -9.26
N GLY A 49 8.65 -0.75 -9.31
CA GLY A 49 9.22 0.51 -9.81
C GLY A 49 8.82 1.71 -8.96
N GLU A 50 8.52 1.48 -7.67
CA GLU A 50 8.05 2.48 -6.73
C GLU A 50 9.17 2.88 -5.76
N SER A 51 9.11 4.11 -5.24
CA SER A 51 10.09 4.56 -4.25
C SER A 51 10.01 3.76 -2.95
N ALA A 52 11.16 3.53 -2.30
CA ALA A 52 11.23 2.87 -1.00
C ALA A 52 10.38 3.57 0.07
N SER A 53 10.29 4.91 0.03
CA SER A 53 9.44 5.67 0.94
C SER A 53 7.96 5.35 0.74
N ALA A 54 7.47 5.33 -0.51
CA ALA A 54 6.06 5.05 -0.80
C ALA A 54 5.69 3.60 -0.43
N VAL A 55 6.55 2.65 -0.79
CA VAL A 55 6.36 1.23 -0.44
C VAL A 55 6.36 1.04 1.07
N SER A 56 7.28 1.68 1.80
CA SER A 56 7.34 1.59 3.26
C SER A 56 6.09 2.15 3.93
N SER A 57 5.60 3.33 3.51
CA SER A 57 4.36 3.90 4.04
C SER A 57 3.15 3.00 3.79
N VAL A 58 3.08 2.37 2.61
CA VAL A 58 2.01 1.42 2.27
C VAL A 58 2.13 0.16 3.13
N LEU A 59 3.32 -0.41 3.30
CA LEU A 59 3.53 -1.60 4.12
C LEU A 59 3.15 -1.37 5.58
N VAL A 60 3.52 -0.22 6.15
CA VAL A 60 3.10 0.18 7.51
C VAL A 60 1.57 0.27 7.60
N MET A 61 0.92 0.90 6.61
CA MET A 61 -0.55 0.97 6.58
C MET A 61 -1.17 -0.43 6.46
N LEU A 62 -0.64 -1.32 5.62
CA LEU A 62 -1.14 -2.68 5.46
C LEU A 62 -0.96 -3.51 6.73
N GLU A 63 0.12 -3.29 7.47
CA GLU A 63 0.35 -3.91 8.77
C GLU A 63 -0.66 -3.43 9.82
N LEU A 64 -0.91 -2.13 9.90
CA LEU A 64 -1.97 -1.59 10.76
C LEU A 64 -3.37 -2.10 10.40
N LYS A 65 -3.60 -2.43 9.12
CA LYS A 65 -4.85 -3.03 8.64
C LYS A 65 -4.93 -4.54 8.84
N GLY A 66 -3.85 -5.21 9.26
CA GLY A 66 -3.78 -6.67 9.36
C GLY A 66 -3.81 -7.39 7.99
N ILE A 67 -3.38 -6.72 6.92
CA ILE A 67 -3.32 -7.27 5.55
C ILE A 67 -1.92 -7.77 5.20
N ALA A 68 -0.89 -7.22 5.83
CA ALA A 68 0.50 -7.65 5.69
C ALA A 68 1.15 -7.71 7.08
N ARG A 69 2.23 -8.47 7.22
CA ARG A 69 2.97 -8.58 8.48
C ARG A 69 4.47 -8.58 8.23
N GLN A 70 5.22 -7.83 9.04
CA GLN A 70 6.67 -7.94 9.05
C GLN A 70 7.11 -9.21 9.80
N VAL A 71 7.94 -10.05 9.16
CA VAL A 71 8.41 -11.33 9.72
C VAL A 71 9.93 -11.41 9.88
N GLY A 72 10.65 -10.35 9.53
CA GLY A 72 12.11 -10.27 9.66
C GLY A 72 12.62 -8.86 9.36
N SER A 73 13.94 -8.70 9.27
CA SER A 73 14.55 -7.43 8.88
C SER A 73 14.08 -7.06 7.47
N MET A 74 13.23 -6.02 7.38
CA MET A 74 12.66 -5.51 6.12
C MET A 74 11.96 -6.58 5.26
N GLN A 75 11.36 -7.59 5.88
CA GLN A 75 10.70 -8.69 5.17
C GLN A 75 9.23 -8.78 5.55
N PHE A 76 8.36 -8.82 4.53
CA PHE A 76 6.91 -8.80 4.69
C PHE A 76 6.24 -10.02 4.04
N ILE A 77 5.18 -10.51 4.66
CA ILE A 77 4.26 -11.49 4.08
C ILE A 77 2.86 -10.90 3.96
N ALA A 78 2.04 -11.44 3.07
CA ALA A 78 0.60 -11.20 3.11
C ALA A 78 0.03 -11.84 4.40
N ASP A 79 -0.67 -11.05 5.19
CA ASP A 79 -1.37 -11.54 6.36
C ASP A 79 -2.72 -12.08 5.93
N LYS A 80 -2.71 -13.36 5.56
CA LYS A 80 -3.92 -14.14 5.27
C LYS A 80 -4.57 -14.53 6.60
N GLU A 81 -4.97 -13.56 7.41
CA GLU A 81 -5.74 -13.89 8.61
C GLU A 81 -7.02 -14.60 8.16
N ARG A 82 -7.10 -15.89 8.52
CA ARG A 82 -8.32 -16.69 8.44
C ARG A 82 -9.43 -15.87 9.10
N PRO A 83 -10.67 -15.88 8.55
CA PRO A 83 -11.79 -15.29 9.26
C PRO A 83 -11.79 -15.89 10.66
N VAL A 84 -11.82 -15.02 11.67
CA VAL A 84 -11.98 -15.39 13.06
C VAL A 84 -13.34 -16.08 13.17
N ILE A 85 -13.37 -17.39 12.92
CA ILE A 85 -14.48 -18.23 13.35
C ILE A 85 -14.32 -18.37 14.86
N SER A 86 -14.86 -17.39 15.58
CA SER A 86 -15.29 -17.65 16.95
C SER A 86 -16.42 -18.67 16.86
N SER A 87 -16.11 -19.93 17.14
CA SER A 87 -17.07 -20.98 17.52
C SER A 87 -16.84 -21.38 18.97
#